data_AF-A0A2N0LET9-F1
#
_entry.id   AF-A0A2N0LET9-F1
#
_cell.length_a   1.000
_cell.length_b   1.000
_cell.length_c   1.000
_cell.angle_alpha   90.00
_cell.angle_beta   90.00
_cell.angle_gamma   90.00
#
_symmetry.space_group_name_H-M   'P 1'
#
loop_
_entity.id
_entity.type
_entity.pdbx_description
1 polymer ?
#
loop_
_entity_poly.entity_id
_entity_poly.type
_entity_poly.pdbx_seq_one_letter_code
_entity_poly.pdbx_strand_id
1 'polypeptide(L)'
;MAGEFGLVGGEEFRVCCEEMDIDIMKASGQEPARVLIIPTAAVTGPAKAANDGVTHFAKLGGDSRQLMALDRSQSDDATFVQSGFPDGHVPGVVYFTGGSPDHLLTTLEDSLLLKSIMDAVAEGSVFAGSSAGAMVMGSLMRRPGSGGWIESLGIVPGVAVLPHHERSDPKETSNQLQTQIPADITVLGIDARSGCLGHPGSWRTVGSGNVTVYRGADWQVYSAGQALPSDI
;
A
#
# COMPACT_ATOMS: atom_id res chain seq x y z
N MET A 1 18.11 9.11 0.42
CA MET A 1 18.06 7.67 0.08
C MET A 1 16.70 7.43 -0.57
N ALA A 2 16.56 6.45 -1.47
CA ALA A 2 15.24 6.11 -1.98
C ALA A 2 14.32 5.68 -0.82
N GLY A 3 13.04 6.03 -0.92
CA GLY A 3 12.04 5.74 0.09
C GLY A 3 11.64 4.27 0.15
N GLU A 4 10.86 3.93 1.17
CA GLU A 4 10.30 2.59 1.37
C GLU A 4 8.85 2.51 0.87
N PHE A 5 8.36 1.29 0.70
CA PHE A 5 6.98 0.97 0.40
C PHE A 5 6.33 0.26 1.59
N GLY A 6 5.06 0.55 1.84
CA GLY A 6 4.24 -0.12 2.85
C GLY A 6 3.06 -0.85 2.22
N LEU A 7 3.12 -2.18 2.19
CA LEU A 7 2.01 -3.02 1.69
C LEU A 7 1.19 -3.53 2.87
N VAL A 8 0.00 -2.99 3.08
CA VAL A 8 -0.83 -3.26 4.26
C VAL A 8 -2.07 -4.10 3.91
N GLY A 9 -2.36 -5.11 4.74
CA GLY A 9 -3.38 -6.13 4.48
C GLY A 9 -4.83 -5.71 4.70
N GLY A 10 -5.10 -4.49 5.17
CA GLY A 10 -6.45 -3.99 5.40
C GLY A 10 -6.76 -3.65 6.85
N GLU A 11 -7.99 -3.18 7.08
CA GLU A 11 -8.46 -2.67 8.38
C GLU A 11 -7.65 -1.47 8.91
N GLU A 12 -7.17 -0.62 7.99
CA GLU A 12 -6.35 0.55 8.32
C GLU A 12 -7.02 1.50 9.31
N PHE A 13 -6.19 2.23 10.06
CA PHE A 13 -6.59 3.30 10.99
C PHE A 13 -7.44 2.82 12.17
N ARG A 14 -7.38 1.52 12.48
CA ARG A 14 -8.09 0.89 13.59
C ARG A 14 -7.13 0.51 14.72
N VAL A 15 -7.72 0.09 15.83
CA VAL A 15 -6.99 -0.49 16.96
C VAL A 15 -6.16 -1.67 16.48
N CYS A 16 -4.94 -1.76 17.00
CA CYS A 16 -3.87 -2.69 16.63
C CYS A 16 -3.13 -2.37 15.31
N CYS A 17 -3.36 -1.20 14.70
CA CYS A 17 -2.52 -0.69 13.62
C CYS A 17 -1.40 0.25 14.12
N GLU A 18 -1.49 0.72 15.35
CA GLU A 18 -0.69 1.84 15.85
C GLU A 18 0.82 1.59 15.74
N GLU A 19 1.30 0.40 16.13
CA GLU A 19 2.72 0.06 16.07
C GLU A 19 3.24 0.02 14.62
N MET A 20 2.47 -0.58 13.71
CA MET A 20 2.78 -0.63 12.28
C MET A 20 2.82 0.77 11.66
N ASP A 21 1.81 1.60 11.94
CA ASP A 21 1.69 2.93 11.37
C ASP A 21 2.74 3.89 11.95
N ILE A 22 3.18 3.68 13.20
CA ILE A 22 4.37 4.34 13.77
C ILE A 22 5.64 3.93 13.02
N ASP A 23 5.82 2.65 12.70
CA ASP A 23 6.98 2.18 11.95
C ASP A 23 7.01 2.74 10.52
N ILE A 24 5.86 2.84 9.86
CA ILE A 24 5.71 3.51 8.56
C ILE A 24 6.12 4.98 8.66
N MET A 25 5.67 5.72 9.68
CA MET A 25 6.07 7.12 9.88
C MET A 25 7.59 7.24 10.10
N LYS A 26 8.16 6.41 10.97
CA LYS A 26 9.60 6.43 11.28
C LYS A 26 10.46 6.11 10.07
N ALA A 27 10.01 5.24 9.17
CA ALA A 27 10.72 4.91 7.94
C ALA A 27 10.93 6.13 7.03
N SER A 28 10.10 7.17 7.13
CA SER A 28 10.30 8.44 6.40
C SER A 28 11.46 9.28 6.92
N GLY A 29 11.93 9.06 8.15
CA GLY A 29 12.95 9.86 8.81
C GLY A 29 12.56 11.30 9.14
N GLN A 30 11.29 11.70 8.92
CA GLN A 30 10.77 13.03 9.27
C GLN A 30 10.23 13.05 10.70
N GLU A 31 10.44 14.16 11.41
CA GLU A 31 9.94 14.39 12.78
C GLU A 31 9.39 15.82 12.92
N PRO A 32 8.07 16.02 13.08
CA PRO A 32 7.03 15.00 12.93
C PRO A 32 6.95 14.49 11.48
N ALA A 33 6.54 13.24 11.29
CA ALA A 33 6.33 12.69 9.95
C ALA A 33 5.14 13.39 9.28
N ARG A 34 5.34 13.96 8.09
CA ARG A 34 4.25 14.56 7.30
C ARG A 34 3.51 13.46 6.55
N VAL A 35 2.24 13.25 6.85
CA VAL A 35 1.45 12.15 6.27
C VAL A 35 0.37 12.71 5.33
N LEU A 36 0.37 12.27 4.08
CA LEU A 36 -0.63 12.62 3.07
C LEU A 36 -1.56 11.44 2.82
N ILE A 37 -2.82 11.56 3.24
CA ILE A 37 -3.86 10.55 3.02
C ILE A 37 -4.57 10.81 1.70
N ILE A 38 -4.61 9.81 0.83
CA ILE A 38 -5.29 9.87 -0.47
C ILE A 38 -6.38 8.77 -0.49
N PRO A 39 -7.67 9.14 -0.42
CA PRO A 39 -8.77 8.19 -0.21
C PRO A 39 -9.40 7.72 -1.54
N THR A 40 -8.67 7.77 -2.65
CA THR A 40 -9.21 7.55 -4.00
C THR A 40 -9.99 6.24 -4.11
N ALA A 41 -9.50 5.16 -3.48
CA ALA A 41 -10.16 3.86 -3.50
C ALA A 41 -11.53 3.86 -2.78
N ALA A 42 -11.76 4.73 -1.81
CA ALA A 42 -12.93 4.72 -0.93
C ALA A 42 -14.19 5.34 -1.58
N VAL A 43 -14.66 4.79 -2.70
CA VAL A 43 -15.74 5.32 -3.55
C VAL A 43 -17.00 5.75 -2.79
N THR A 44 -17.46 4.97 -1.80
CA THR A 44 -18.72 5.23 -1.09
C THR A 44 -18.58 6.18 0.10
N GLY A 45 -17.36 6.47 0.55
CA GLY A 45 -17.13 7.28 1.76
C GLY A 45 -15.73 7.87 1.83
N PRO A 46 -15.26 8.58 0.79
CA PRO A 46 -13.86 9.00 0.72
C PRO A 46 -13.53 10.06 1.78
N ALA A 47 -14.47 10.95 2.10
CA ALA A 47 -14.29 11.96 3.14
C ALA A 47 -14.13 11.31 4.53
N LYS A 48 -14.86 10.23 4.79
CA LYS A 48 -14.73 9.48 6.05
C LYS A 48 -13.37 8.78 6.12
N ALA A 49 -12.99 8.06 5.06
CA ALA A 49 -11.70 7.36 5.01
C ALA A 49 -10.51 8.32 5.18
N ALA A 50 -10.56 9.49 4.53
CA ALA A 50 -9.54 10.52 4.69
C ALA A 50 -9.49 11.08 6.12
N ASN A 51 -10.65 11.43 6.69
CA ASN A 51 -10.72 11.95 8.06
C ASN A 51 -10.26 10.93 9.10
N ASP A 52 -10.59 9.64 8.91
CA ASP A 52 -10.13 8.56 9.80
C ASP A 52 -8.60 8.47 9.75
N GLY A 53 -7.99 8.51 8.57
CA GLY A 53 -6.53 8.48 8.40
C GLY A 53 -5.84 9.70 9.03
N VAL A 54 -6.35 10.91 8.77
CA VAL A 54 -5.85 12.14 9.39
C VAL A 54 -5.96 12.07 10.91
N THR A 55 -7.12 11.65 11.43
CA THR A 55 -7.32 11.54 12.88
C THR A 55 -6.39 10.49 13.50
N HIS A 56 -6.14 9.39 12.80
CA HIS A 56 -5.28 8.31 13.27
C HIS A 56 -3.82 8.74 13.34
N PHE A 57 -3.22 9.20 12.24
CA PHE A 57 -1.81 9.59 12.23
C PHE A 57 -1.53 10.82 13.10
N ALA A 58 -2.46 11.78 13.19
CA ALA A 58 -2.33 12.89 14.14
C ALA A 58 -2.24 12.41 15.60
N LYS A 59 -3.01 11.39 15.99
CA LYS A 59 -2.93 10.79 17.33
C LYS A 59 -1.60 10.07 17.59
N LEU A 60 -0.95 9.58 16.54
CA LEU A 60 0.36 8.93 16.61
C LEU A 60 1.53 9.94 16.59
N GLY A 61 1.24 11.25 16.47
CA GLY A 61 2.25 12.32 16.45
C GLY A 61 2.66 12.80 15.06
N GLY A 62 2.01 12.32 13.99
CA GLY A 62 2.25 12.78 12.62
C GLY A 62 1.58 14.13 12.31
N ASP A 63 2.14 14.87 11.36
CA ASP A 63 1.51 16.03 10.73
C ASP A 63 0.72 15.56 9.50
N SER A 64 -0.53 15.18 9.73
CA SER A 64 -1.35 14.51 8.73
C SER A 64 -2.34 15.46 8.04
N ARG A 65 -2.45 15.33 6.72
CA ARG A 65 -3.45 16.01 5.88
C ARG A 65 -4.00 15.06 4.83
N GLN A 66 -5.07 15.48 4.16
CA GLN A 66 -5.70 14.71 3.08
C GLN A 66 -5.60 15.44 1.74
N LEU A 67 -5.47 14.68 0.67
CA LEU A 67 -5.66 15.14 -0.71
C LEU A 67 -6.80 14.34 -1.33
N MET A 68 -7.92 15.00 -1.61
CA MET A 68 -9.15 14.38 -2.11
C MET A 68 -9.08 14.15 -3.63
N ALA A 69 -8.06 13.43 -4.11
CA ALA A 69 -7.94 13.02 -5.50
C ALA A 69 -8.89 11.85 -5.77
N LEU A 70 -10.15 12.13 -6.10
CA LEU A 70 -11.21 11.10 -6.19
C LEU A 70 -11.43 10.58 -7.61
N ASP A 71 -11.00 11.35 -8.61
CA ASP A 71 -11.16 11.00 -10.02
C ASP A 71 -9.94 11.38 -10.86
N ARG A 72 -9.98 10.98 -12.13
CA ARG A 72 -8.91 11.20 -13.09
C ARG A 72 -8.63 12.67 -13.36
N SER A 73 -9.67 13.51 -13.40
CA SER A 73 -9.51 14.94 -13.67
C SER A 73 -8.70 15.64 -12.57
N GLN A 74 -8.92 15.25 -11.32
CA GLN A 74 -8.16 15.76 -10.18
C GLN A 74 -6.75 15.20 -10.14
N SER A 75 -6.58 13.93 -10.52
CA SER A 75 -5.26 13.28 -10.54
C SER A 75 -4.33 13.81 -11.64
N ASP A 76 -4.88 14.46 -12.67
CA ASP A 76 -4.15 15.12 -13.75
C ASP A 76 -4.17 16.66 -13.68
N ASP A 77 -4.81 17.25 -12.67
CA ASP A 77 -4.77 18.70 -12.45
C ASP A 77 -3.48 19.07 -11.71
N ALA A 78 -2.57 19.74 -12.43
CA ALA A 78 -1.26 20.11 -11.89
C ALA A 78 -1.34 20.99 -10.64
N THR A 79 -2.32 21.90 -10.55
CA THR A 79 -2.47 22.79 -9.38
C THR A 79 -2.98 21.98 -8.17
N PHE A 80 -3.92 21.07 -8.42
CA PHE A 80 -4.48 20.18 -7.42
C PHE A 80 -3.41 19.23 -6.86
N VAL A 81 -2.64 18.57 -7.74
CA VAL A 81 -1.55 17.69 -7.34
C VAL A 81 -0.48 18.47 -6.57
N GLN A 82 -0.09 19.66 -7.03
CA GLN A 82 0.91 20.49 -6.35
C GLN A 82 0.47 20.88 -4.93
N SER A 83 -0.84 21.02 -4.67
CA SER A 83 -1.33 21.25 -3.30
C SER A 83 -0.99 20.09 -2.35
N GLY A 84 -0.87 18.87 -2.88
CA GLY A 84 -0.40 17.66 -2.20
C GLY A 84 1.12 17.58 -2.02
N PHE A 85 1.89 18.25 -2.87
CA PHE A 85 3.36 18.17 -2.90
C PHE A 85 4.01 19.56 -2.97
N PRO A 86 3.76 20.45 -1.99
CA PRO A 86 4.30 21.81 -2.04
C PRO A 86 5.83 21.81 -1.96
N ASP A 87 6.45 22.75 -2.67
CA ASP A 87 7.91 22.87 -2.76
C ASP A 87 8.56 22.99 -1.36
N GLY A 88 9.63 22.21 -1.16
CA GLY A 88 10.33 22.11 0.13
C GLY A 88 9.52 21.40 1.24
N HIS A 89 8.31 20.93 0.92
CA HIS A 89 7.37 20.35 1.88
C HIS A 89 6.79 19.01 1.41
N VAL A 90 7.64 18.20 0.79
CA VAL A 90 7.30 16.83 0.34
C VAL A 90 6.86 15.96 1.55
N PRO A 91 5.72 15.26 1.46
CA PRO A 91 5.24 14.42 2.54
C PRO A 91 6.26 13.33 2.88
N GLY A 92 6.42 13.00 4.15
CA GLY A 92 7.24 11.86 4.59
C GLY A 92 6.56 10.53 4.29
N VAL A 93 5.24 10.50 4.35
CA VAL A 93 4.42 9.33 4.02
C VAL A 93 3.29 9.74 3.08
N VAL A 94 3.11 9.02 1.98
CA VAL A 94 1.89 9.04 1.18
C VAL A 94 1.14 7.74 1.45
N TYR A 95 -0.15 7.81 1.77
CA TYR A 95 -0.95 6.63 2.16
C TYR A 95 -2.23 6.52 1.33
N PHE A 96 -2.37 5.42 0.58
CA PHE A 96 -3.63 5.04 -0.08
C PHE A 96 -4.52 4.22 0.85
N THR A 97 -5.76 4.66 1.02
CA THR A 97 -6.76 3.92 1.79
C THR A 97 -7.28 2.71 1.00
N GLY A 98 -7.99 1.81 1.69
CA GLY A 98 -8.72 0.71 1.08
C GLY A 98 -9.99 1.16 0.35
N GLY A 99 -10.60 0.24 -0.40
CA GLY A 99 -11.81 0.45 -1.16
C GLY A 99 -11.83 -0.33 -2.48
N SER A 100 -12.07 0.34 -3.60
CA SER A 100 -12.07 -0.24 -4.94
C SER A 100 -10.69 -0.15 -5.60
N PRO A 101 -9.98 -1.27 -5.79
CA PRO A 101 -8.68 -1.27 -6.48
C PRO A 101 -8.82 -0.94 -7.97
N ASP A 102 -9.92 -1.35 -8.64
CA ASP A 102 -10.17 -1.01 -10.04
C ASP A 102 -10.34 0.51 -10.22
N HIS A 103 -11.12 1.17 -9.35
CA HIS A 103 -11.28 2.62 -9.40
C HIS A 103 -9.96 3.35 -9.14
N LEU A 104 -9.20 2.88 -8.14
CA LEU A 104 -7.89 3.42 -7.82
C LEU A 104 -6.91 3.30 -9.00
N LEU A 105 -6.82 2.13 -9.63
CA LEU A 105 -5.95 1.89 -10.78
C LEU A 105 -6.28 2.84 -11.94
N THR A 106 -7.53 2.83 -12.40
CA THR A 106 -7.98 3.65 -13.54
C THR A 106 -7.80 5.16 -13.31
N THR A 107 -7.89 5.60 -12.06
CA THR A 107 -7.71 7.01 -11.68
C THR A 107 -6.24 7.43 -11.70
N LEU A 108 -5.32 6.53 -11.33
CA LEU A 108 -3.91 6.87 -11.11
C LEU A 108 -2.96 6.48 -12.24
N GLU A 109 -3.30 5.47 -13.03
CA GLU A 109 -2.47 4.98 -14.13
C GLU A 109 -2.11 6.13 -15.08
N ASP A 110 -0.81 6.35 -15.30
CA ASP A 110 -0.25 7.45 -16.08
C ASP A 110 -0.65 8.87 -15.63
N SER A 111 -1.08 9.04 -14.37
CA SER A 111 -1.49 10.35 -13.85
C SER A 111 -0.34 11.22 -13.37
N LEU A 112 -0.55 12.54 -13.35
CA LEU A 112 0.40 13.47 -12.72
C LEU A 112 0.57 13.19 -11.22
N LEU A 113 -0.51 12.81 -10.54
CA LEU A 113 -0.47 12.48 -9.12
C LEU A 113 0.46 11.30 -8.84
N LEU A 114 0.35 10.21 -9.61
CA LEU A 114 1.22 9.05 -9.45
C LEU A 114 2.68 9.43 -9.70
N LYS A 115 2.95 10.24 -10.73
CA LYS A 115 4.30 10.74 -10.99
C LYS A 115 4.87 11.52 -9.80
N SER A 116 4.11 12.45 -9.24
CA SER A 116 4.54 13.23 -8.06
C SER A 116 4.77 12.35 -6.82
N ILE A 117 3.98 11.29 -6.64
CA ILE A 117 4.22 10.30 -5.57
C ILE A 117 5.55 9.58 -5.79
N MET A 118 5.83 9.14 -7.02
CA MET A 118 7.06 8.42 -7.33
C MET A 118 8.30 9.33 -7.24
N ASP A 119 8.19 10.61 -7.62
CA ASP A 119 9.23 11.61 -7.42
C ASP A 119 9.51 11.80 -5.91
N ALA A 120 8.46 11.89 -5.08
CA ALA A 120 8.61 11.97 -3.63
C ALA A 120 9.27 10.71 -3.03
N VAL A 121 8.92 9.51 -3.51
CA VAL A 121 9.57 8.25 -3.09
C VAL A 121 11.05 8.26 -3.46
N ALA A 122 11.42 8.76 -4.65
CA ALA A 122 12.83 8.90 -5.04
C ALA A 122 13.62 9.84 -4.09
N GLU A 123 12.93 10.79 -3.47
CA GLU A 123 13.49 11.72 -2.48
C GLU A 123 13.49 11.17 -1.04
N GLY A 124 12.88 10.00 -0.79
CA GLY A 124 12.89 9.33 0.51
C GLY A 124 11.54 9.19 1.20
N SER A 125 10.44 9.62 0.55
CA SER A 125 9.10 9.41 1.10
C SER A 125 8.73 7.94 1.13
N VAL A 126 8.00 7.54 2.17
CA VAL A 126 7.38 6.22 2.23
C VAL A 126 6.06 6.26 1.47
N PHE A 127 5.86 5.30 0.58
CA PHE A 127 4.58 5.15 -0.11
C PHE A 127 3.88 3.87 0.36
N ALA A 128 2.79 4.05 1.10
CA ALA A 128 2.03 2.98 1.71
C ALA A 128 0.62 2.88 1.13
N GLY A 129 0.05 1.69 1.18
CA GLY A 129 -1.32 1.43 0.77
C GLY A 129 -1.94 0.31 1.58
N SER A 130 -3.23 0.44 1.90
CA SER A 130 -4.01 -0.60 2.57
C SER A 130 -4.99 -1.27 1.62
N SER A 131 -5.05 -2.61 1.68
CA SER A 131 -6.00 -3.41 0.90
C SER A 131 -5.93 -3.07 -0.59
N ALA A 132 -6.94 -2.39 -1.15
CA ALA A 132 -6.91 -1.87 -2.52
C ALA A 132 -5.66 -1.03 -2.84
N GLY A 133 -5.19 -0.21 -1.89
CA GLY A 133 -3.96 0.58 -2.03
C GLY A 133 -2.72 -0.30 -2.19
N ALA A 134 -2.60 -1.37 -1.41
CA ALA A 134 -1.48 -2.32 -1.52
C ALA A 134 -1.55 -3.13 -2.82
N MET A 135 -2.76 -3.50 -3.25
CA MET A 135 -2.99 -4.28 -4.47
C MET A 135 -2.50 -3.55 -5.71
N VAL A 136 -2.86 -2.28 -5.89
CA VAL A 136 -2.48 -1.52 -7.10
C VAL A 136 -0.97 -1.28 -7.20
N MET A 137 -0.24 -1.32 -6.08
CA MET A 137 1.22 -1.15 -6.07
C MET A 137 1.96 -2.36 -6.65
N GLY A 138 1.35 -3.54 -6.67
CA GLY A 138 1.96 -4.73 -7.27
C GLY A 138 2.08 -4.63 -8.80
N SER A 139 2.73 -5.63 -9.40
CA SER A 139 2.73 -5.87 -10.85
C SER A 139 1.40 -6.47 -11.33
N LEU A 140 0.80 -7.32 -10.49
CA LEU A 140 -0.52 -7.88 -10.73
C LEU A 140 -1.44 -7.62 -9.54
N MET A 141 -2.72 -7.45 -9.83
CA MET A 141 -3.77 -7.47 -8.81
C MET A 141 -4.94 -8.36 -9.20
N ARG A 142 -5.56 -9.00 -8.21
CA ARG A 142 -6.77 -9.80 -8.39
C ARG A 142 -7.99 -8.89 -8.34
N ARG A 143 -8.82 -8.87 -9.38
CA ARG A 143 -10.08 -8.09 -9.34
C ARG A 143 -11.05 -8.65 -8.30
N PRO A 144 -11.50 -7.84 -7.33
CA PRO A 144 -12.57 -8.25 -6.43
C PRO A 144 -13.85 -8.57 -7.20
N GLY A 145 -14.54 -9.64 -6.83
CA GLY A 145 -15.86 -10.00 -7.39
C GLY A 145 -15.84 -10.75 -8.72
N SER A 146 -15.18 -10.22 -9.76
CA SER A 146 -15.16 -10.85 -11.10
C SER A 146 -14.23 -12.07 -11.18
N GLY A 147 -13.22 -12.14 -10.31
CA GLY A 147 -12.17 -13.14 -10.39
C GLY A 147 -11.24 -12.87 -11.57
N GLY A 148 -9.97 -13.27 -11.43
CA GLY A 148 -8.94 -13.03 -12.44
C GLY A 148 -7.94 -11.96 -12.03
N TRP A 149 -6.77 -12.08 -12.65
CA TRP A 149 -5.60 -11.25 -12.42
C TRP A 149 -5.42 -10.30 -13.59
N ILE A 150 -5.07 -9.05 -13.29
CA ILE A 150 -4.76 -8.03 -14.27
C ILE A 150 -3.45 -7.34 -13.90
N GLU A 151 -2.83 -6.69 -14.86
CA GLU A 151 -1.72 -5.76 -14.61
C GLU A 151 -2.19 -4.59 -13.74
N SER A 152 -1.33 -4.16 -12.84
CA SER A 152 -1.51 -2.98 -11.98
C SER A 152 -0.34 -2.02 -12.16
N LEU A 153 -0.13 -1.07 -11.24
CA LEU A 153 0.82 0.03 -11.46
C LEU A 153 2.29 -0.42 -11.54
N GLY A 154 2.62 -1.65 -11.11
CA GLY A 154 3.97 -2.20 -11.23
C GLY A 154 5.02 -1.48 -10.39
N ILE A 155 4.59 -0.79 -9.32
CA ILE A 155 5.46 0.02 -8.47
C ILE A 155 6.44 -0.87 -7.69
N VAL A 156 5.94 -2.00 -7.20
CA VAL A 156 6.75 -3.08 -6.65
C VAL A 156 6.83 -4.19 -7.70
N PRO A 157 7.94 -4.30 -8.44
CA PRO A 157 8.08 -5.25 -9.55
C PRO A 157 8.08 -6.70 -9.05
N GLY A 158 7.44 -7.60 -9.79
CA GLY A 158 7.42 -9.03 -9.48
C GLY A 158 6.56 -9.42 -8.28
N VAL A 159 5.83 -8.47 -7.69
CA VAL A 159 4.99 -8.69 -6.49
C VAL A 159 3.51 -8.55 -6.83
N ALA A 160 2.69 -9.38 -6.19
CA ALA A 160 1.24 -9.21 -6.12
C ALA A 160 0.75 -9.33 -4.67
N VAL A 161 -0.30 -8.59 -4.29
CA VAL A 161 -0.80 -8.57 -2.91
C VAL A 161 -2.20 -9.17 -2.82
N LEU A 162 -2.39 -10.08 -1.86
CA LEU A 162 -3.68 -10.59 -1.41
C LEU A 162 -3.94 -10.07 0.01
N PRO A 163 -4.71 -8.98 0.18
CA PRO A 163 -5.07 -8.46 1.49
C PRO A 163 -6.13 -9.33 2.19
N HIS A 164 -6.38 -9.07 3.47
CA HIS A 164 -7.34 -9.79 4.31
C HIS A 164 -7.11 -11.30 4.35
N HIS A 165 -5.84 -11.69 4.47
CA HIS A 165 -5.42 -13.08 4.33
C HIS A 165 -5.58 -13.94 5.60
N GLU A 166 -6.04 -13.35 6.71
CA GLU A 166 -6.07 -13.98 8.04
C GLU A 166 -6.95 -15.24 8.18
N ARG A 167 -7.81 -15.50 7.19
CA ARG A 167 -8.72 -16.67 7.14
C ARG A 167 -8.47 -17.58 5.95
N SER A 168 -7.46 -17.30 5.15
CA SER A 168 -7.12 -18.08 3.97
C SER A 168 -6.44 -19.38 4.36
N ASP A 169 -6.72 -20.45 3.62
CA ASP A 169 -5.92 -21.68 3.67
C ASP A 169 -4.73 -21.53 2.70
N PRO A 170 -3.46 -21.57 3.18
CA PRO A 170 -2.32 -21.37 2.31
C PRO A 170 -2.15 -22.44 1.23
N LYS A 171 -2.55 -23.69 1.51
CA LYS A 171 -2.43 -24.78 0.54
C LYS A 171 -3.43 -24.61 -0.60
N GLU A 172 -4.67 -24.28 -0.28
CA GLU A 172 -5.71 -23.97 -1.27
C GLU A 172 -5.31 -22.75 -2.09
N THR A 173 -4.82 -21.70 -1.42
CA THR A 173 -4.37 -20.47 -2.09
C THR A 173 -3.23 -20.76 -3.06
N SER A 174 -2.19 -21.49 -2.63
CA SER A 174 -1.07 -21.91 -3.49
C SER A 174 -1.54 -22.67 -4.73
N ASN A 175 -2.45 -23.64 -4.57
CA ASN A 175 -2.99 -24.41 -5.69
C ASN A 175 -3.74 -23.52 -6.70
N GLN A 176 -4.50 -22.53 -6.23
CA GLN A 176 -5.20 -21.59 -7.10
C GLN A 176 -4.20 -20.72 -7.87
N LEU A 177 -3.20 -20.17 -7.17
CA LEU A 177 -2.19 -19.28 -7.75
C LEU A 177 -1.40 -19.93 -8.89
N GLN A 178 -0.99 -21.20 -8.72
CA GLN A 178 -0.24 -21.95 -9.75
C GLN A 178 -0.93 -22.01 -11.12
N THR A 179 -2.27 -21.89 -11.15
CA THR A 179 -3.05 -21.94 -12.39
C THR A 179 -3.42 -20.56 -12.94
N GLN A 180 -3.22 -19.51 -12.15
CA GLN A 180 -3.78 -18.19 -12.41
C GLN A 180 -2.74 -17.09 -12.65
N ILE A 181 -1.51 -17.27 -12.16
CA ILE A 181 -0.45 -16.27 -12.26
C ILE A 181 0.84 -16.87 -12.81
N PRO A 182 1.70 -16.03 -13.45
CA PRO A 182 3.05 -16.45 -13.84
C PRO A 182 3.88 -16.91 -12.64
N ALA A 183 4.78 -17.88 -12.88
CA ALA A 183 5.57 -18.51 -11.81
C ALA A 183 6.67 -17.62 -11.22
N ASP A 184 7.02 -16.53 -11.91
CA ASP A 184 8.00 -15.51 -11.49
C ASP A 184 7.39 -14.41 -10.61
N ILE A 185 6.06 -14.41 -10.42
CA ILE A 185 5.39 -13.49 -9.51
C ILE A 185 5.39 -14.06 -8.08
N THR A 186 5.92 -13.28 -7.14
CA THR A 186 5.77 -13.54 -5.71
C THR A 186 4.46 -12.94 -5.22
N VAL A 187 3.62 -13.75 -4.56
CA VAL A 187 2.37 -13.26 -3.97
C VAL A 187 2.53 -13.11 -2.46
N LEU A 188 2.16 -11.93 -1.95
CA LEU A 188 2.12 -11.62 -0.52
C LEU A 188 0.67 -11.69 -0.03
N GLY A 189 0.32 -12.76 0.68
CA GLY A 189 -0.91 -12.84 1.46
C GLY A 189 -0.72 -12.11 2.78
N ILE A 190 -1.40 -11.00 3.00
CA ILE A 190 -1.19 -10.13 4.16
C ILE A 190 -2.45 -10.10 5.01
N ASP A 191 -2.32 -10.49 6.28
CA ASP A 191 -3.40 -10.42 7.25
C ASP A 191 -3.81 -8.97 7.52
N ALA A 192 -5.07 -8.75 7.89
CA ALA A 192 -5.54 -7.43 8.36
C ALA A 192 -4.64 -6.88 9.49
N ARG A 193 -4.47 -5.55 9.53
CA ARG A 193 -3.65 -4.82 10.53
C ARG A 193 -2.18 -5.27 10.58
N SER A 194 -1.68 -5.74 9.43
CA SER A 194 -0.33 -6.21 9.20
C SER A 194 0.16 -5.75 7.84
N GLY A 195 1.47 -5.82 7.62
CA GLY A 195 2.03 -5.40 6.35
C GLY A 195 3.48 -5.82 6.13
N CYS A 196 3.97 -5.46 4.95
CA CYS A 196 5.39 -5.49 4.60
C CYS A 196 5.88 -4.06 4.45
N LEU A 197 7.01 -3.73 5.10
CA LEU A 197 7.64 -2.41 5.02
C LEU A 197 9.09 -2.56 4.58
N GLY A 198 9.46 -1.84 3.53
CA GLY A 198 10.82 -1.88 3.00
C GLY A 198 10.86 -1.57 1.51
N HIS A 199 11.87 -2.09 0.82
CA HIS A 199 12.03 -1.91 -0.62
C HIS A 199 12.43 -3.25 -1.25
N PRO A 200 12.34 -3.40 -2.59
CA PRO A 200 12.84 -4.61 -3.27
C PRO A 200 14.24 -4.99 -2.79
N GLY A 201 14.39 -6.22 -2.33
CA GLY A 201 15.58 -6.81 -1.75
C GLY A 201 15.72 -6.70 -0.23
N SER A 202 14.89 -5.90 0.44
CA SER A 202 14.94 -5.69 1.90
C SER A 202 13.57 -5.33 2.46
N TRP A 203 12.82 -6.35 2.85
CA TRP A 203 11.51 -6.21 3.45
C TRP A 203 11.46 -6.80 4.85
N ARG A 204 10.62 -6.21 5.71
CA ARG A 204 10.25 -6.78 7.01
C ARG A 204 8.73 -6.79 7.17
N THR A 205 8.24 -7.76 7.93
CA THR A 205 6.84 -7.79 8.36
C THR A 205 6.61 -6.79 9.50
N VAL A 206 5.46 -6.13 9.49
CA VAL A 206 5.02 -5.16 10.49
C VAL A 206 3.57 -5.43 10.89
N GLY A 207 3.16 -4.95 12.07
CA GLY A 207 1.80 -5.11 12.58
C GLY A 207 1.58 -6.41 13.36
N SER A 208 0.31 -6.83 13.46
CA SER A 208 -0.12 -7.78 14.50
C SER A 208 -0.41 -9.21 14.02
N GLY A 209 -0.54 -9.42 12.71
CA GLY A 209 -0.77 -10.70 12.06
C GLY A 209 0.43 -11.17 11.24
N ASN A 210 0.16 -12.05 10.27
CA ASN A 210 1.20 -12.68 9.46
C ASN A 210 1.22 -12.17 8.01
N VAL A 211 2.36 -12.40 7.36
CA VAL A 211 2.54 -12.32 5.92
C VAL A 211 2.87 -13.72 5.42
N THR A 212 2.08 -14.24 4.49
CA THR A 212 2.38 -15.48 3.77
C THR A 212 2.96 -15.16 2.41
N VAL A 213 4.18 -15.63 2.15
CA VAL A 213 4.85 -15.49 0.86
C VAL A 213 4.60 -16.75 0.04
N TYR A 214 4.02 -16.60 -1.15
CA TYR A 214 3.80 -17.70 -2.11
C TYR A 214 4.73 -17.56 -3.31
N ARG A 215 5.37 -18.67 -3.70
CA ARG A 215 6.21 -18.77 -4.90
C ARG A 215 6.03 -20.13 -5.56
N GLY A 216 5.47 -20.14 -6.77
CA GLY A 216 5.12 -21.38 -7.45
C GLY A 216 4.19 -22.22 -6.58
N ALA A 217 4.62 -23.43 -6.21
CA ALA A 217 3.87 -24.33 -5.34
C ALA A 217 4.17 -24.15 -3.84
N ASP A 218 5.25 -23.45 -3.50
CA ASP A 218 5.73 -23.31 -2.13
C ASP A 218 5.16 -22.06 -1.46
N TRP A 219 5.05 -22.11 -0.13
CA TRP A 219 4.69 -20.95 0.68
C TRP A 219 5.35 -20.99 2.04
N GLN A 220 5.56 -19.80 2.61
CA GLN A 220 6.09 -19.65 3.97
C GLN A 220 5.40 -18.49 4.68
N VAL A 221 5.13 -18.68 5.98
CA VAL A 221 4.47 -17.71 6.84
C VAL A 221 5.52 -16.97 7.68
N TYR A 222 5.39 -15.66 7.74
CA TYR A 222 6.25 -14.74 8.47
C TYR A 222 5.41 -13.94 9.46
N SER A 223 5.76 -14.00 10.74
CA SER A 223 5.17 -13.19 11.80
C SER A 223 5.87 -11.84 11.90
N ALA A 224 5.29 -10.89 12.64
CA ALA A 224 5.80 -9.53 12.83
C ALA A 224 7.30 -9.45 13.16
N GLY A 225 7.99 -8.49 12.55
CA GLY A 225 9.42 -8.22 12.75
C GLY A 225 10.37 -9.17 12.01
N GLN A 226 9.87 -10.18 11.30
CA GLN A 226 10.70 -11.08 10.51
C GLN A 226 11.07 -10.45 9.16
N ALA A 227 12.30 -10.67 8.73
CA ALA A 227 12.74 -10.32 7.38
C ALA A 227 12.12 -11.29 6.37
N LEU A 228 11.64 -10.76 5.25
CA LEU A 228 11.25 -11.57 4.11
C LEU A 228 12.49 -11.93 3.26
N PRO A 229 12.38 -12.91 2.34
CA PRO A 229 13.46 -13.24 1.42
C PRO A 229 13.97 -12.03 0.64
N SER A 230 15.29 -11.90 0.51
CA SER A 230 15.97 -10.75 -0.13
C SER A 230 15.87 -10.71 -1.66
N ASP A 231 15.15 -11.66 -2.24
CA ASP A 231 14.87 -11.77 -3.68
C ASP A 231 13.41 -11.39 -4.00
N ILE A 232 12.66 -10.84 -3.02
CA ILE A 232 11.41 -10.08 -3.20
C ILE A 232 11.75 -8.61 -3.38
#